data_AF-A0A962PE49-F1
#
_entry.id   AF-A0A962PE49-F1
#
_cell.length_a   1.000
_cell.length_b   1.000
_cell.length_c   1.000
_cell.angle_alpha   90.00
_cell.angle_beta   90.00
_cell.angle_gamma   90.00
#
_symmetry.space_group_name_H-M   'P 1'
#
loop_
_entity.id
_entity.type
_entity.pdbx_description
1 polymer ?
#
loop_
_entity_poly.entity_id
_entity_poly.type
_entity_poly.pdbx_seq_one_letter_code
_entity_poly.pdbx_strand_id
1 'polypeptide(L)'
;MEVALQQSVQLLKSARAPLFAGLATDVNGMRATLELADRCGGVLDHLNGDAMFRNIRVVQDNGWVACTLSEARNRADLILIIGTQCFDRFPRFVDRVLLPRESLFSPKAGRHLVMLGPWQNNRLPATLKDYAPITLHAHPSQWADVAGMLRARLGNRPVDSGRLGGQLAEGVEELARLLREAKYSVITWSAAELTFPHAELVIERWAALARDLNQTTRSSVLPLAGNQGDITSNQVCTWQTGYPLRTSLQYGYPVHDSR
;
A
#
# COMPACT_ATOMS: atom_id res chain seq x y z
N MET A 1 8.93 -22.36 31.96
CA MET A 1 7.72 -22.09 31.14
C MET A 1 6.49 -21.87 32.01
N GLU A 2 6.14 -22.81 32.88
CA GLU A 2 4.93 -22.74 33.71
C GLU A 2 4.87 -21.49 34.62
N VAL A 3 5.98 -21.15 35.30
CA VAL A 3 6.08 -19.93 36.12
C VAL A 3 5.81 -18.66 35.29
N ALA A 4 6.32 -18.59 34.06
CA ALA A 4 6.09 -17.45 33.17
C ALA A 4 4.62 -17.37 32.71
N LEU A 5 4.00 -18.51 32.41
CA LEU A 5 2.58 -18.56 32.05
C LEU A 5 1.69 -18.10 33.21
N GLN A 6 1.95 -18.57 34.42
CA GLN A 6 1.22 -18.15 35.61
C GLN A 6 1.35 -16.64 35.84
N GLN A 7 2.56 -16.09 35.69
CA GLN A 7 2.78 -14.64 35.81
C GLN A 7 2.02 -13.85 34.74
N SER A 8 2.05 -14.28 33.48
CA SER A 8 1.29 -13.64 32.39
C SER A 8 -0.22 -13.66 32.66
N VAL A 9 -0.75 -14.76 33.18
CA VAL A 9 -2.17 -14.85 33.56
C VAL A 9 -2.52 -13.84 34.66
N GLN A 10 -1.67 -13.67 35.68
CA GLN A 10 -1.92 -12.69 36.74
C GLN A 10 -1.88 -11.25 36.23
N LEU A 11 -0.96 -10.94 35.31
CA LEU A 11 -0.89 -9.64 34.66
C LEU A 11 -2.15 -9.36 33.83
N LEU A 12 -2.61 -10.33 33.03
CA LEU A 12 -3.83 -10.16 32.23
C LEU A 12 -5.09 -10.04 33.09
N LYS A 13 -5.21 -10.81 34.18
CA LYS A 13 -6.35 -10.73 35.12
C LYS A 13 -6.43 -9.40 35.86
N SER A 14 -5.30 -8.76 36.13
CA SER A 14 -5.24 -7.47 36.85
C SER A 14 -5.34 -6.26 35.93
N ALA A 15 -5.14 -6.45 34.62
CA ALA A 15 -5.27 -5.39 33.63
C ALA A 15 -6.73 -4.98 33.40
N ARG A 16 -6.99 -3.67 33.37
CA ARG A 16 -8.33 -3.12 33.04
C ARG A 16 -8.57 -2.95 31.54
N ALA A 17 -7.49 -2.79 30.78
CA ALA A 17 -7.51 -2.56 29.34
C ALA A 17 -6.23 -3.15 28.70
N PRO A 18 -6.09 -4.48 28.61
CA PRO A 18 -4.88 -5.10 28.06
C PRO A 18 -4.75 -4.82 26.55
N LEU A 19 -3.55 -4.49 26.11
CA LEU A 19 -3.20 -4.34 24.69
C LEU A 19 -2.46 -5.59 24.19
N PHE A 20 -3.00 -6.19 23.14
CA PHE A 20 -2.37 -7.27 22.38
C PHE A 20 -1.71 -6.65 21.14
N ALA A 21 -0.44 -6.30 21.30
CA ALA A 21 0.37 -5.64 20.27
C ALA A 21 1.22 -6.63 19.47
N GLY A 22 1.88 -6.15 18.41
CA GLY A 22 2.81 -6.92 17.61
C GLY A 22 2.09 -7.76 16.57
N LEU A 23 1.38 -8.78 17.03
CA LEU A 23 0.48 -9.64 16.24
C LEU A 23 1.13 -10.22 14.97
N ALA A 24 2.45 -10.41 14.99
CA ALA A 24 3.22 -11.00 13.90
C ALA A 24 3.08 -12.53 13.92
N THR A 25 1.94 -13.03 13.47
CA THR A 25 1.57 -14.43 13.61
C THR A 25 0.79 -14.94 12.40
N ASP A 26 0.57 -16.25 12.35
CA ASP A 26 -0.22 -16.88 11.32
C ASP A 26 -1.72 -16.85 11.65
N VAL A 27 -2.53 -17.52 10.82
CA VAL A 27 -3.98 -17.59 11.02
C VAL A 27 -4.34 -18.21 12.38
N ASN A 28 -3.62 -19.24 12.82
CA ASN A 28 -3.94 -19.95 14.06
C ASN A 28 -3.54 -19.14 15.29
N GLY A 29 -2.35 -18.53 15.26
CA GLY A 29 -1.91 -17.65 16.34
C GLY A 29 -2.77 -16.41 16.49
N MET A 30 -3.27 -15.84 15.38
CA MET A 30 -4.19 -14.71 15.45
C MET A 30 -5.55 -15.12 16.01
N ARG A 31 -6.09 -16.30 15.62
CA ARG A 31 -7.33 -16.85 16.19
C ARG A 31 -7.22 -17.07 17.70
N ALA A 32 -6.12 -17.68 18.16
CA ALA A 32 -5.87 -17.89 19.58
C ALA A 32 -5.72 -16.57 20.35
N THR A 33 -5.09 -15.57 19.71
CA THR A 33 -4.93 -14.24 20.31
C THR A 33 -6.26 -13.50 20.40
N LEU A 34 -7.13 -13.58 19.39
CA LEU A 34 -8.48 -13.01 19.44
C LEU A 34 -9.33 -13.67 20.53
N GLU A 35 -9.28 -14.99 20.65
CA GLU A 35 -9.99 -15.71 21.72
C GLU A 35 -9.51 -15.27 23.12
N LEU A 36 -8.20 -15.11 23.30
CA LEU A 36 -7.64 -14.62 24.56
C LEU A 36 -8.01 -13.15 24.82
N ALA A 37 -7.93 -12.30 23.80
CA ALA A 37 -8.29 -10.89 23.90
C ALA A 37 -9.77 -10.71 24.24
N ASP A 38 -10.66 -11.51 23.65
CA ASP A 38 -12.10 -11.48 23.95
C ASP A 38 -12.37 -11.81 25.43
N ARG A 39 -11.74 -12.86 25.96
CA ARG A 39 -11.85 -13.24 27.38
C ARG A 39 -11.28 -12.21 28.35
N CYS A 40 -10.32 -11.40 27.90
CA CYS A 40 -9.63 -10.41 28.72
C CYS A 40 -10.14 -8.98 28.52
N GLY A 41 -11.10 -8.73 27.62
CA GLY A 41 -11.47 -7.37 27.23
C GLY A 41 -10.29 -6.60 26.60
N GLY A 42 -9.56 -7.24 25.70
CA GLY A 42 -8.36 -6.71 25.09
C GLY A 42 -8.62 -5.76 23.91
N VAL A 43 -7.64 -4.92 23.64
CA VAL A 43 -7.51 -4.16 22.38
C VAL A 43 -6.42 -4.81 21.54
N LEU A 44 -6.62 -4.92 20.23
CA LEU A 44 -5.65 -5.53 19.32
C LEU A 44 -5.06 -4.50 18.36
N ASP A 45 -3.73 -4.43 18.25
CA ASP A 45 -3.06 -3.66 17.20
C ASP A 45 -1.79 -4.36 16.70
N HIS A 46 -1.51 -4.24 15.40
CA HIS A 46 -0.35 -4.85 14.78
C HIS A 46 0.84 -3.88 14.80
N LEU A 47 2.07 -4.39 14.81
CA LEU A 47 3.27 -3.52 14.75
C LEU A 47 3.32 -2.62 13.48
N ASN A 48 2.68 -3.07 12.40
CA ASN A 48 2.51 -2.32 11.14
C ASN A 48 1.19 -1.53 11.08
N GLY A 49 0.47 -1.37 12.20
CA GLY A 49 -0.87 -0.79 12.28
C GLY A 49 -0.98 0.54 11.54
N ASP A 50 -0.09 1.50 11.82
CA ASP A 50 -0.11 2.82 11.17
C ASP A 50 -0.04 2.73 9.64
N ALA A 51 0.89 1.94 9.11
CA ALA A 51 1.07 1.77 7.67
C ALA A 51 -0.16 1.10 7.05
N MET A 52 -0.70 0.08 7.72
CA MET A 52 -1.86 -0.66 7.27
C MET A 52 -3.13 0.22 7.26
N PHE A 53 -3.35 1.01 8.30
CA PHE A 53 -4.53 1.87 8.44
C PHE A 53 -4.54 3.05 7.46
N ARG A 54 -3.39 3.47 6.93
CA ARG A 54 -3.36 4.43 5.79
C ARG A 54 -4.03 3.86 4.55
N ASN A 55 -3.87 2.56 4.28
CA ASN A 55 -4.55 1.87 3.19
C ASN A 55 -6.01 1.56 3.52
N ILE A 56 -6.27 0.97 4.72
CA ILE A 56 -7.62 0.52 5.11
C ILE A 56 -8.62 1.67 5.11
N ARG A 57 -8.25 2.85 5.64
CA ARG A 57 -9.14 4.03 5.66
C ARG A 57 -9.62 4.42 4.26
N VAL A 58 -8.71 4.45 3.29
CA VAL A 58 -9.06 4.78 1.89
C VAL A 58 -10.01 3.72 1.30
N VAL A 59 -9.78 2.45 1.59
CA VAL A 59 -10.65 1.35 1.11
C VAL A 59 -12.03 1.43 1.75
N GLN A 60 -12.12 1.77 3.04
CA GLN A 60 -13.39 1.93 3.74
C GLN A 60 -14.20 3.12 3.20
N ASP A 61 -13.55 4.25 2.94
CA ASP A 61 -14.23 5.47 2.50
C ASP A 61 -14.61 5.44 1.01
N ASN A 62 -13.71 4.93 0.16
CA ASN A 62 -13.82 5.09 -1.29
C ASN A 62 -13.80 3.76 -2.06
N GLY A 63 -13.30 2.69 -1.45
CA GLY A 63 -12.89 1.48 -2.16
C GLY A 63 -11.73 1.72 -3.13
N TRP A 64 -11.24 0.65 -3.76
CA TRP A 64 -10.25 0.74 -4.84
C TRP A 64 -10.35 -0.46 -5.80
N VAL A 65 -9.71 -0.35 -6.96
CA VAL A 65 -9.57 -1.46 -7.92
C VAL A 65 -8.14 -1.98 -7.79
N ALA A 66 -7.96 -3.14 -7.16
CA ALA A 66 -6.64 -3.72 -6.88
C ALA A 66 -6.38 -4.98 -7.73
N CYS A 67 -5.11 -5.30 -7.94
CA CYS A 67 -4.68 -6.52 -8.64
C CYS A 67 -3.73 -7.38 -7.79
N THR A 68 -3.40 -8.57 -8.30
CA THR A 68 -2.40 -9.46 -7.66
C THR A 68 -0.99 -9.21 -8.19
N LEU A 69 0.03 -9.69 -7.46
CA LEU A 69 1.42 -9.71 -7.94
C LEU A 69 1.55 -10.48 -9.27
N SER A 70 0.84 -11.60 -9.41
CA SER A 70 0.84 -12.43 -10.62
C SER A 70 0.20 -11.71 -11.81
N GLU A 71 -0.84 -10.92 -11.57
CA GLU A 71 -1.47 -10.12 -12.61
C GLU A 71 -0.55 -8.99 -13.07
N ALA A 72 0.05 -8.24 -12.13
CA ALA A 72 1.04 -7.21 -12.45
C ALA A 72 2.23 -7.79 -13.21
N ARG A 73 2.76 -8.95 -12.79
CA ARG A 73 3.87 -9.65 -13.46
C ARG A 73 3.55 -9.96 -14.93
N ASN A 74 2.35 -10.43 -15.21
CA ASN A 74 2.04 -11.04 -16.50
C ASN A 74 1.33 -10.12 -17.49
N ARG A 75 0.63 -9.09 -17.02
CA ARG A 75 -0.23 -8.23 -17.85
C ARG A 75 0.23 -6.78 -17.91
N ALA A 76 0.83 -6.26 -16.85
CA ALA A 76 1.18 -4.84 -16.80
C ALA A 76 2.23 -4.50 -17.86
N ASP A 77 1.89 -3.57 -18.74
CA ASP A 77 2.79 -2.93 -19.69
C ASP A 77 3.24 -1.55 -19.22
N LEU A 78 2.62 -1.00 -18.17
CA LEU A 78 3.12 0.14 -17.41
C LEU A 78 3.02 -0.11 -15.91
N ILE A 79 4.11 0.12 -15.17
CA ILE A 79 4.12 0.07 -13.71
C ILE A 79 4.66 1.40 -13.18
N LEU A 80 3.83 2.08 -12.39
CA LEU A 80 4.14 3.33 -11.71
C LEU A 80 4.43 3.02 -10.23
N ILE A 81 5.68 3.24 -9.80
CA ILE A 81 6.14 3.06 -8.43
C ILE A 81 6.17 4.42 -7.73
N ILE A 82 5.40 4.57 -6.65
CA ILE A 82 5.35 5.77 -5.81
C ILE A 82 6.17 5.55 -4.54
N GLY A 83 7.10 6.46 -4.27
CA GLY A 83 8.02 6.37 -3.15
C GLY A 83 9.27 5.54 -3.45
N THR A 84 10.25 5.60 -2.55
CA THR A 84 11.59 5.03 -2.70
C THR A 84 11.80 3.72 -1.94
N GLN A 85 10.98 3.40 -0.94
CA GLN A 85 11.19 2.27 -0.03
C GLN A 85 10.61 0.95 -0.53
N CYS A 86 9.93 0.93 -1.69
CA CYS A 86 9.39 -0.31 -2.26
C CYS A 86 10.48 -1.38 -2.43
N PHE A 87 11.69 -1.00 -2.86
CA PHE A 87 12.78 -1.95 -3.09
C PHE A 87 13.55 -2.33 -1.84
N ASP A 88 13.63 -1.45 -0.85
CA ASP A 88 14.27 -1.77 0.44
C ASP A 88 13.43 -2.79 1.21
N ARG A 89 12.10 -2.64 1.18
CA ARG A 89 11.17 -3.51 1.91
C ARG A 89 10.81 -4.78 1.15
N PHE A 90 10.76 -4.70 -0.19
CA PHE A 90 10.38 -5.80 -1.06
C PHE A 90 11.44 -5.99 -2.16
N PRO A 91 12.69 -6.36 -1.81
CA PRO A 91 13.79 -6.43 -2.78
C PRO A 91 13.50 -7.40 -3.93
N ARG A 92 12.74 -8.47 -3.64
CA ARG A 92 12.34 -9.46 -4.64
C ARG A 92 11.20 -9.03 -5.57
N PHE A 93 10.64 -7.84 -5.36
CA PHE A 93 9.62 -7.29 -6.25
C PHE A 93 10.19 -7.06 -7.65
N VAL A 94 11.48 -6.72 -7.75
CA VAL A 94 12.15 -6.49 -9.03
C VAL A 94 12.24 -7.77 -9.86
N ASP A 95 12.84 -8.85 -9.34
CA ASP A 95 13.04 -10.09 -10.10
C ASP A 95 11.75 -10.91 -10.27
N ARG A 96 10.77 -10.76 -9.38
CA ARG A 96 9.53 -11.55 -9.45
C ARG A 96 8.41 -10.88 -10.22
N VAL A 97 8.36 -9.54 -10.26
CA VAL A 97 7.22 -8.80 -10.83
C VAL A 97 7.64 -7.81 -11.89
N LEU A 98 8.59 -6.91 -11.60
CA LEU A 98 8.96 -5.84 -12.55
C LEU A 98 9.72 -6.36 -13.77
N LEU A 99 10.74 -7.19 -13.54
CA LEU A 99 11.63 -7.74 -14.56
C LEU A 99 11.73 -9.27 -14.44
N PRO A 100 10.60 -10.00 -14.53
CA PRO A 100 10.61 -11.45 -14.38
C PRO A 100 11.40 -12.10 -15.52
N ARG A 101 11.97 -13.29 -15.25
CA ARG A 101 12.61 -14.11 -16.30
C ARG A 101 11.61 -14.55 -17.37
N GLU A 102 10.39 -14.83 -16.95
CA GLU A 102 9.29 -15.30 -17.81
C GLU A 102 7.99 -14.58 -17.47
N SER A 103 7.19 -14.26 -18.48
CA SER A 103 5.86 -13.66 -18.36
C SER A 103 4.93 -14.27 -19.41
N LEU A 104 3.63 -14.36 -19.10
CA LEU A 104 2.66 -15.04 -19.96
C LEU A 104 2.18 -14.21 -21.16
N PHE A 105 1.86 -12.92 -20.96
CA PHE A 105 1.15 -12.11 -21.95
C PHE A 105 1.92 -10.86 -22.39
N SER A 106 2.65 -10.22 -21.47
CA SER A 106 3.40 -9.00 -21.77
C SER A 106 4.92 -9.28 -21.76
N PRO A 107 5.62 -9.13 -22.90
CA PRO A 107 7.07 -9.33 -22.94
C PRO A 107 7.81 -8.26 -22.12
N LYS A 108 8.85 -8.66 -21.39
CA LYS A 108 9.66 -7.77 -20.53
C LYS A 108 10.21 -6.54 -21.27
N ALA A 109 10.55 -6.68 -22.55
CA ALA A 109 11.22 -5.64 -23.34
C ALA A 109 10.34 -4.40 -23.63
N GLY A 110 9.02 -4.48 -23.43
CA GLY A 110 8.08 -3.39 -23.74
C GLY A 110 7.38 -2.77 -22.53
N ARG A 111 7.84 -3.05 -21.29
CA ARG A 111 7.20 -2.53 -20.08
C ARG A 111 7.76 -1.16 -19.72
N HIS A 112 6.89 -0.18 -19.50
CA HIS A 112 7.30 1.10 -18.95
C HIS A 112 7.38 1.03 -17.43
N LEU A 113 8.53 1.38 -16.86
CA LEU A 113 8.68 1.59 -15.42
C LEU A 113 8.81 3.09 -15.17
N VAL A 114 7.84 3.64 -14.42
CA VAL A 114 7.86 5.04 -14.01
C VAL A 114 7.98 5.11 -12.51
N MET A 115 8.81 6.00 -12.00
CA MET A 115 9.20 6.06 -10.59
C MET A 115 9.01 7.47 -10.08
N LEU A 116 8.01 7.69 -9.22
CA LEU A 116 7.74 8.97 -8.59
C LEU A 116 8.32 9.00 -7.18
N GLY A 117 9.14 9.99 -6.87
CA GLY A 117 9.71 10.17 -5.54
C GLY A 117 11.02 10.95 -5.56
N PRO A 118 11.65 11.19 -4.40
CA PRO A 118 12.98 11.80 -4.33
C PRO A 118 14.07 10.77 -4.70
N TRP A 119 13.93 10.15 -5.87
CA TRP A 119 14.85 9.15 -6.37
C TRP A 119 16.23 9.78 -6.57
N GLN A 120 17.26 9.05 -6.15
CA GLN A 120 18.65 9.35 -6.43
C GLN A 120 19.25 8.11 -7.10
N ASN A 121 20.19 8.27 -8.03
CA ASN A 121 20.75 7.15 -8.81
C ASN A 121 21.34 6.00 -7.95
N ASN A 122 21.70 6.28 -6.69
CA ASN A 122 22.20 5.29 -5.73
C ASN A 122 21.09 4.43 -5.08
N ARG A 123 19.83 4.86 -5.10
CA ARG A 123 18.67 4.12 -4.54
C ARG A 123 18.00 3.19 -5.54
N LEU A 124 18.36 3.27 -6.82
CA LEU A 124 17.88 2.34 -7.83
C LEU A 124 18.61 0.99 -7.70
N PRO A 125 17.89 -0.14 -7.55
CA PRO A 125 18.48 -1.47 -7.69
C PRO A 125 19.33 -1.57 -8.95
N ALA A 126 20.50 -2.19 -8.85
CA ALA A 126 21.45 -2.27 -9.98
C ALA A 126 20.80 -2.87 -11.24
N THR A 127 19.93 -3.87 -11.07
CA THR A 127 19.17 -4.52 -12.15
C THR A 127 18.17 -3.62 -12.86
N LEU A 128 17.73 -2.52 -12.24
CA LEU A 128 16.86 -1.52 -12.87
C LEU A 128 17.66 -0.45 -13.62
N LYS A 129 18.95 -0.25 -13.33
CA LYS A 129 19.75 0.80 -13.98
C LYS A 129 19.85 0.56 -15.49
N ASP A 130 20.09 -0.70 -15.89
CA ASP A 130 20.18 -1.09 -17.31
C ASP A 130 18.81 -1.06 -18.01
N TYR A 131 17.72 -0.97 -17.26
CA TYR A 131 16.36 -0.87 -17.80
C TYR A 131 15.92 0.59 -18.04
N ALA A 132 16.70 1.57 -17.57
CA ALA A 132 16.44 3.01 -17.73
C ALA A 132 14.99 3.43 -17.40
N PRO A 133 14.51 3.22 -16.14
CA PRO A 133 13.19 3.66 -15.74
C PRO A 133 13.04 5.18 -15.83
N ILE A 134 11.84 5.65 -16.14
CA ILE A 134 11.52 7.08 -16.13
C ILE A 134 11.38 7.54 -14.68
N THR A 135 12.24 8.46 -14.24
CA THR A 135 12.22 8.99 -12.87
C THR A 135 11.59 10.38 -12.83
N LEU A 136 10.52 10.51 -12.06
CA LEU A 136 9.84 11.77 -11.76
C LEU A 136 10.25 12.21 -10.36
N HIS A 137 11.13 13.22 -10.28
CA HIS A 137 11.61 13.73 -9.01
C HIS A 137 10.56 14.65 -8.37
N ALA A 138 10.00 14.21 -7.25
CA ALA A 138 9.02 14.98 -6.49
C ALA A 138 9.19 14.75 -4.99
N HIS A 139 9.08 15.82 -4.20
CA HIS A 139 9.05 15.73 -2.75
C HIS A 139 7.76 15.00 -2.29
N PRO A 140 7.77 14.21 -1.20
CA PRO A 140 6.58 13.49 -0.73
C PRO A 140 5.31 14.33 -0.59
N SER A 141 5.43 15.60 -0.19
CA SER A 141 4.29 16.52 -0.11
C SER A 141 3.61 16.81 -1.44
N GLN A 142 4.28 16.58 -2.57
CA GLN A 142 3.76 16.84 -3.91
C GLN A 142 3.12 15.60 -4.56
N TRP A 143 3.25 14.41 -3.97
CA TRP A 143 2.77 13.17 -4.60
C TRP A 143 1.25 13.15 -4.82
N ALA A 144 0.48 13.74 -3.90
CA ALA A 144 -0.96 13.89 -4.06
C ALA A 144 -1.30 14.91 -5.16
N ASP A 145 -0.54 16.01 -5.27
CA ASP A 145 -0.73 17.03 -6.31
C ASP A 145 -0.42 16.50 -7.70
N VAL A 146 0.63 15.67 -7.83
CA VAL A 146 0.96 14.96 -9.07
C VAL A 146 -0.20 14.08 -9.52
N ALA A 147 -0.77 13.28 -8.61
CA ALA A 147 -1.96 12.48 -8.91
C ALA A 147 -3.16 13.37 -9.30
N GLY A 148 -3.38 14.48 -8.60
CA GLY A 148 -4.43 15.45 -8.90
C GLY A 148 -4.28 16.06 -10.30
N MET A 149 -3.06 16.43 -10.69
CA MET A 149 -2.74 16.96 -12.01
C MET A 149 -2.98 15.92 -13.11
N LEU A 150 -2.51 14.68 -12.91
CA LEU A 150 -2.76 13.58 -13.84
C LEU A 150 -4.26 13.34 -14.05
N ARG A 151 -5.05 13.30 -12.98
CA ARG A 151 -6.51 13.12 -13.05
C ARG A 151 -7.18 14.25 -13.84
N ALA A 152 -6.77 15.49 -13.60
CA ALA A 152 -7.33 16.63 -14.31
C ALA A 152 -6.94 16.63 -15.79
N ARG A 153 -5.69 16.32 -16.13
CA ARG A 153 -5.21 16.17 -17.51
C ARG A 153 -5.89 15.04 -18.27
N LEU A 154 -5.99 13.86 -17.66
CA LEU A 154 -6.63 12.69 -18.26
C LEU A 154 -8.15 12.89 -18.39
N GLY A 155 -8.75 13.69 -17.51
CA GLY A 155 -10.15 14.10 -17.59
C GLY A 155 -10.43 15.34 -18.44
N ASN A 156 -9.45 15.83 -19.22
CA ASN A 156 -9.55 17.03 -20.08
C ASN A 156 -10.04 18.29 -19.33
N ARG A 157 -9.68 18.44 -18.05
CA ARG A 157 -10.01 19.61 -17.23
C ARG A 157 -8.92 20.67 -17.37
N PRO A 158 -9.28 21.96 -17.31
CA PRO A 158 -8.29 23.03 -17.27
C PRO A 158 -7.43 22.89 -16.01
N VAL A 159 -6.11 23.00 -16.18
CA VAL A 159 -5.16 22.98 -15.09
C VAL A 159 -4.13 24.07 -15.28
N ASP A 160 -3.74 24.68 -14.17
CA ASP A 160 -2.59 25.56 -14.13
C ASP A 160 -1.32 24.72 -14.05
N SER A 161 -0.64 24.55 -15.18
CA SER A 161 0.63 23.83 -15.27
C SER A 161 1.73 24.49 -14.42
N GLY A 162 1.58 25.76 -14.02
CA GLY A 162 2.53 26.46 -13.15
C GLY A 162 2.53 25.96 -11.70
N ARG A 163 1.52 25.19 -11.27
CA ARG A 163 1.49 24.58 -9.92
C ARG A 163 2.58 23.53 -9.68
N LEU A 164 2.99 22.82 -10.73
CA LEU A 164 4.13 21.91 -10.69
C LEU A 164 5.26 22.57 -11.49
N GLY A 165 6.36 22.93 -10.82
CA GLY A 165 7.44 23.66 -11.48
C GLY A 165 8.32 22.79 -12.39
N GLY A 166 8.76 23.37 -13.51
CA GLY A 166 9.87 22.88 -14.33
C GLY A 166 9.72 21.43 -14.82
N GLN A 167 10.78 20.63 -14.60
CA GLN A 167 10.88 19.24 -15.07
C GLN A 167 9.75 18.33 -14.57
N LEU A 168 9.15 18.64 -13.42
CA LEU A 168 8.05 17.83 -12.88
C LEU A 168 6.78 17.96 -13.72
N ALA A 169 6.47 19.16 -14.24
CA ALA A 169 5.32 19.35 -15.12
C ALA A 169 5.48 18.58 -16.43
N GLU A 170 6.65 18.68 -17.07
CA GLU A 170 6.96 17.94 -18.31
C GLU A 170 6.85 16.43 -18.10
N GLY A 171 7.41 15.92 -17.00
CA GLY A 171 7.32 14.52 -16.64
C GLY A 171 5.89 14.06 -16.35
N VAL A 172 5.03 14.93 -15.81
CA VAL A 172 3.60 14.64 -15.61
C VAL A 172 2.85 14.55 -16.94
N GLU A 173 3.15 15.40 -17.91
CA GLU A 173 2.55 15.29 -19.26
C GLU A 173 2.96 13.99 -19.95
N GLU A 174 4.23 13.61 -19.85
CA GLU A 174 4.71 12.34 -20.39
C GLU A 174 4.08 11.13 -19.69
N LEU A 175 3.97 11.15 -18.36
CA LEU A 175 3.26 10.11 -17.61
C LEU A 175 1.78 10.06 -17.98
N ALA A 176 1.11 11.19 -18.19
CA ALA A 176 -0.28 11.21 -18.64
C ALA A 176 -0.43 10.56 -20.03
N ARG A 177 0.50 10.82 -20.95
CA ARG A 177 0.54 10.18 -22.27
C ARG A 177 0.71 8.67 -22.14
N LEU A 178 1.71 8.21 -21.37
CA LEU A 178 1.98 6.79 -21.14
C LEU A 178 0.80 6.06 -20.48
N LEU A 179 0.16 6.67 -19.47
CA LEU A 179 -1.02 6.10 -18.80
C LEU A 179 -2.21 5.94 -19.75
N ARG A 180 -2.38 6.85 -20.72
CA ARG A 180 -3.45 6.78 -21.72
C ARG A 180 -3.20 5.68 -22.75
N GLU A 181 -1.95 5.48 -23.14
CA GLU A 181 -1.55 4.48 -24.15
C GLU A 181 -1.40 3.06 -23.58
N ALA A 182 -1.14 2.94 -22.27
CA ALA A 182 -0.99 1.64 -21.62
C ALA A 182 -2.24 0.77 -21.76
N LYS A 183 -2.06 -0.51 -22.07
CA LYS A 183 -3.15 -1.51 -22.10
C LYS A 183 -3.53 -1.96 -20.70
N TYR A 184 -2.58 -2.02 -19.79
CA TYR A 184 -2.79 -2.37 -18.39
C TYR A 184 -1.73 -1.70 -17.50
N SER A 185 -2.13 -0.63 -16.81
CA SER A 185 -1.26 0.07 -15.86
C SER A 185 -1.43 -0.45 -14.43
N VAL A 186 -0.33 -0.50 -13.68
CA VAL A 186 -0.34 -0.81 -12.24
C VAL A 186 0.32 0.32 -11.46
N ILE A 187 -0.37 0.84 -10.44
CA ILE A 187 0.15 1.86 -9.53
C ILE A 187 0.49 1.20 -8.20
N THR A 188 1.73 1.29 -7.75
CA THR A 188 2.23 0.58 -6.56
C THR A 188 2.97 1.51 -5.61
N TRP A 189 2.89 1.24 -4.31
CA TRP A 189 3.54 2.00 -3.24
C TRP A 189 3.75 1.11 -2.02
N SER A 190 4.52 1.60 -1.04
CA SER A 190 4.53 1.05 0.32
C SER A 190 3.96 2.07 1.30
N ALA A 191 2.86 1.72 1.97
CA ALA A 191 2.22 2.63 2.94
C ALA A 191 3.07 2.89 4.20
N ALA A 192 4.12 2.11 4.40
CA ALA A 192 5.10 2.32 5.46
C ALA A 192 6.03 3.52 5.20
N GLU A 193 6.15 3.99 3.96
CA GLU A 193 6.91 5.21 3.62
C GLU A 193 6.08 6.50 3.82
N LEU A 194 4.76 6.35 3.92
CA LEU A 194 3.80 7.46 4.00
C LEU A 194 3.69 8.00 5.45
N THR A 195 4.83 8.26 6.10
CA THR A 195 4.90 8.73 7.49
C THR A 195 4.96 10.26 7.58
N PHE A 196 3.95 10.93 7.01
CA PHE A 196 3.79 12.39 7.11
C PHE A 196 2.32 12.75 7.30
N PRO A 197 1.99 13.99 7.75
CA PRO A 197 0.61 14.39 7.97
C PRO A 197 -0.26 14.21 6.72
N HIS A 198 -1.46 13.68 6.90
CA HIS A 198 -2.46 13.46 5.85
C HIS A 198 -2.01 12.58 4.68
N ALA A 199 -1.05 11.67 4.90
CA ALA A 199 -0.51 10.83 3.84
C ALA A 199 -1.52 9.86 3.21
N GLU A 200 -2.65 9.58 3.87
CA GLU A 200 -3.79 8.87 3.27
C GLU A 200 -4.31 9.54 1.99
N LEU A 201 -4.19 10.87 1.87
CA LEU A 201 -4.59 11.62 0.69
C LEU A 201 -3.80 11.19 -0.54
N VAL A 202 -2.52 10.83 -0.38
CA VAL A 202 -1.70 10.29 -1.47
C VAL A 202 -2.34 9.00 -1.99
N ILE A 203 -2.65 8.07 -1.10
CA ILE A 203 -3.27 6.78 -1.46
C ILE A 203 -4.64 7.01 -2.12
N GLU A 204 -5.47 7.87 -1.54
CA GLU A 204 -6.79 8.22 -2.07
C GLU A 204 -6.69 8.73 -3.51
N ARG A 205 -5.78 9.67 -3.79
CA ARG A 205 -5.64 10.28 -5.11
C ARG A 205 -5.13 9.31 -6.16
N TRP A 206 -4.19 8.42 -5.80
CA TRP A 206 -3.70 7.38 -6.71
C TRP A 206 -4.74 6.29 -6.97
N ALA A 207 -5.48 5.86 -5.94
CA ALA A 207 -6.59 4.92 -6.10
C ALA A 207 -7.72 5.51 -6.96
N ALA A 208 -8.03 6.80 -6.77
CA ALA A 208 -8.98 7.51 -7.60
C ALA A 208 -8.50 7.66 -9.05
N LEU A 209 -7.20 7.90 -9.27
CA LEU A 209 -6.63 7.93 -10.63
C LEU A 209 -6.78 6.59 -11.34
N ALA A 210 -6.50 5.47 -10.67
CA ALA A 210 -6.71 4.14 -11.26
C ALA A 210 -8.18 3.93 -11.64
N ARG A 211 -9.12 4.40 -10.82
CA ARG A 211 -10.56 4.36 -11.14
C ARG A 211 -10.92 5.21 -12.35
N ASP A 212 -10.39 6.43 -12.43
CA ASP A 212 -10.64 7.35 -13.55
C ASP A 212 -10.10 6.76 -14.86
N LEU A 213 -8.90 6.16 -14.84
CA LEU A 213 -8.29 5.48 -15.99
C LEU A 213 -9.13 4.29 -16.49
N ASN A 214 -9.85 3.60 -15.60
CA ASN A 214 -10.68 2.46 -16.00
C ASN A 214 -11.90 2.82 -16.87
N GLN A 215 -12.20 4.11 -17.04
CA GLN A 215 -13.22 4.58 -17.99
C GLN A 215 -12.80 4.37 -19.45
N THR A 216 -11.49 4.40 -19.75
CA THR A 216 -10.96 4.35 -21.13
C THR A 216 -9.92 3.26 -21.35
N THR A 217 -9.15 2.89 -20.32
CA THR A 217 -8.17 1.80 -20.35
C THR A 217 -8.35 0.87 -19.14
N ARG A 218 -7.35 0.06 -18.80
CA ARG A 218 -7.31 -0.76 -17.57
C ARG A 218 -6.19 -0.30 -16.65
N SER A 219 -6.54 -0.07 -15.40
CA SER A 219 -5.60 0.34 -14.36
C SER A 219 -5.97 -0.28 -13.02
N SER A 220 -4.98 -0.71 -12.26
CA SER A 220 -5.18 -1.28 -10.93
C SER A 220 -4.14 -0.75 -9.95
N VAL A 221 -4.49 -0.72 -8.67
CA VAL A 221 -3.53 -0.48 -7.60
C VAL A 221 -2.93 -1.78 -7.07
N LEU A 222 -1.69 -1.72 -6.61
CA LEU A 222 -0.99 -2.82 -5.96
C LEU A 222 -0.17 -2.27 -4.78
N PRO A 223 -0.82 -1.95 -3.64
CA PRO A 223 -0.11 -1.62 -2.42
C PRO A 223 0.75 -2.80 -1.97
N LEU A 224 2.05 -2.57 -1.74
CA LEU A 224 2.95 -3.60 -1.23
C LEU A 224 2.81 -3.70 0.30
N ALA A 225 2.40 -4.87 0.75
CA ALA A 225 2.18 -5.22 2.16
C ALA A 225 2.38 -6.75 2.34
N GLY A 226 2.06 -7.29 3.52
CA GLY A 226 2.20 -8.72 3.82
C GLY A 226 3.41 -9.03 4.72
N ASN A 227 4.11 -8.01 5.22
CA ASN A 227 5.27 -8.22 6.06
C ASN A 227 4.83 -8.59 7.47
N GLN A 228 5.48 -9.63 8.03
CA GLN A 228 5.22 -10.10 9.40
C GLN A 228 3.74 -10.47 9.66
N GLY A 229 2.98 -10.86 8.64
CA GLY A 229 1.60 -11.29 8.82
C GLY A 229 0.58 -10.17 9.03
N ASP A 230 0.92 -8.91 8.74
CA ASP A 230 0.01 -7.76 8.88
C ASP A 230 -1.35 -7.97 8.18
N ILE A 231 -1.35 -8.38 6.91
CA ILE A 231 -2.56 -8.70 6.15
C ILE A 231 -3.30 -9.86 6.82
N THR A 232 -2.59 -10.92 7.22
CA THR A 232 -3.19 -12.09 7.88
C THR A 232 -3.92 -11.68 9.16
N SER A 233 -3.24 -10.97 10.05
CA SER A 233 -3.78 -10.55 11.35
C SER A 233 -5.01 -9.66 11.17
N ASN A 234 -4.98 -8.74 10.21
CA ASN A 234 -6.12 -7.90 9.88
C ASN A 234 -7.29 -8.69 9.30
N GLN A 235 -7.05 -9.59 8.35
CA GLN A 235 -8.09 -10.40 7.74
C GLN A 235 -8.77 -11.30 8.78
N VAL A 236 -7.98 -11.96 9.65
CA VAL A 236 -8.52 -12.80 10.72
C VAL A 236 -9.42 -12.00 11.65
N CYS A 237 -8.95 -10.83 12.11
CA CYS A 237 -9.75 -9.93 12.92
C CYS A 237 -11.05 -9.53 12.21
N THR A 238 -10.96 -9.20 10.92
CA THR A 238 -12.10 -8.78 10.11
C THR A 238 -13.17 -9.86 9.99
N TRP A 239 -12.81 -11.10 9.64
CA TRP A 239 -13.83 -12.15 9.46
C TRP A 239 -14.38 -12.69 10.80
N GLN A 240 -13.66 -12.54 11.92
CA GLN A 240 -14.15 -13.01 13.23
C GLN A 240 -14.96 -11.96 13.98
N THR A 241 -14.61 -10.68 13.84
CA THR A 241 -15.23 -9.60 14.62
C THR A 241 -16.14 -8.70 13.78
N GLY A 242 -16.02 -8.76 12.46
CA GLY A 242 -16.66 -7.80 11.54
C GLY A 242 -15.86 -6.51 11.33
N TYR A 243 -14.75 -6.32 12.06
CA TYR A 243 -13.94 -5.10 12.02
C TYR A 243 -12.45 -5.41 11.81
N PRO A 244 -11.67 -4.49 11.20
CA PRO A 244 -10.22 -4.64 11.13
C PRO A 244 -9.57 -4.55 12.53
N LEU A 245 -8.24 -4.56 12.58
CA LEU A 245 -7.50 -4.31 13.84
C LEU A 245 -7.82 -2.92 14.44
N ARG A 246 -7.18 -2.56 15.56
CA ARG A 246 -7.62 -1.42 16.40
C ARG A 246 -9.08 -1.57 16.82
N THR A 247 -9.38 -2.77 17.30
CA THR A 247 -10.70 -3.16 17.77
C THR A 247 -10.60 -3.59 19.22
N SER A 248 -11.44 -2.99 20.06
CA SER A 248 -11.61 -3.29 21.48
C SER A 248 -12.70 -4.33 21.67
N LEU A 249 -12.45 -5.30 22.55
CA LEU A 249 -13.41 -6.34 22.95
C LEU A 249 -13.90 -6.14 24.39
N GLN A 250 -13.66 -4.97 24.99
CA GLN A 250 -13.97 -4.68 26.40
C GLN A 250 -15.45 -4.76 26.77
N TYR A 251 -16.34 -4.46 25.82
CA TYR A 251 -17.76 -4.27 26.10
C TYR A 251 -18.61 -5.53 25.88
N GLY A 252 -17.98 -6.69 25.64
CA GLY A 252 -18.67 -7.92 25.23
C GLY A 252 -19.14 -7.90 23.77
N TYR A 253 -18.76 -6.87 23.02
CA TYR A 253 -18.90 -6.76 21.58
C TYR A 253 -17.74 -5.94 21.00
N PRO A 254 -17.38 -6.13 19.72
CA PRO A 254 -16.31 -5.39 19.08
C PRO A 254 -16.62 -3.89 18.92
N VAL A 255 -15.69 -3.04 19.34
CA VAL A 255 -15.71 -1.58 19.11
C VAL A 255 -14.45 -1.19 18.37
N HIS A 256 -14.61 -0.78 17.11
CA HIS A 256 -13.51 -0.38 16.24
C HIS A 256 -13.24 1.13 16.31
N ASP A 257 -11.96 1.51 16.45
CA ASP A 257 -11.50 2.88 16.24
C ASP A 257 -10.28 2.87 15.31
N SER A 258 -10.38 3.58 14.20
CA SER A 258 -9.32 3.67 13.19
C SER A 258 -8.15 4.58 13.57
N ARG A 259 -8.31 5.41 14.62
CA ARG A 259 -7.34 6.47 15.00
C ARG A 259 -6.15 5.92 15.79
#